data_AF-A0A938R619-F1
#
_entry.id   AF-A0A938R619-F1
#
_cell.length_a   1.000
_cell.length_b   1.000
_cell.length_c   1.000
_cell.angle_alpha   90.00
_cell.angle_beta   90.00
_cell.angle_gamma   90.00
#
_symmetry.space_group_name_H-M   'P 1'
#
loop_
_entity.id
_entity.type
_entity.pdbx_description
1 polymer ?
#
loop_
_entity_poly.entity_id
_entity_poly.type
_entity_poly.pdbx_seq_one_letter_code
_entity_poly.pdbx_strand_id
1 'polypeptide(L)'
;MICNDCGALNENDAQFCIHCGGSLSKFQKLKILLHNPLSHKRGSFRILPFLHALFDLSFKQRVSLKVIKAIYILSILSAALAALICIIAGFYGPRFFGIFMLLIGAPLIFLLVVLYSRVLLEAVLFKFQTADPKPETEKQPDLTDEIKWNV
;
A
#
# COMPACT_ATOMS: atom_id res chain seq x y z
N MET A 1 -22.39 -5.34 22.58
CA MET A 1 -22.54 -5.52 21.11
C MET A 1 -21.29 -6.13 20.48
N ILE A 2 -21.44 -6.90 19.39
CA ILE A 2 -20.31 -7.54 18.69
C ILE A 2 -19.79 -6.62 17.59
N CYS A 3 -18.48 -6.43 17.50
CA CYS A 3 -17.84 -5.64 16.46
C CYS A 3 -17.86 -6.38 15.11
N ASN A 4 -18.33 -5.73 14.05
CA ASN A 4 -18.36 -6.33 12.70
C ASN A 4 -16.97 -6.47 12.05
N ASP A 5 -15.98 -5.70 12.53
CA ASP A 5 -14.64 -5.69 11.92
C ASP A 5 -13.72 -6.78 12.50
N CYS A 6 -13.88 -7.14 13.77
CA CYS A 6 -13.00 -8.11 14.44
C CYS A 6 -13.72 -9.18 15.28
N GLY A 7 -15.05 -9.09 15.44
CA GLY A 7 -15.83 -10.07 16.21
C GLY A 7 -15.74 -9.91 17.74
N ALA A 8 -15.01 -8.92 18.26
CA ALA A 8 -14.90 -8.72 19.71
C ALA A 8 -16.23 -8.27 20.34
N LEU A 9 -16.49 -8.75 21.55
CA LEU A 9 -17.63 -8.35 22.37
C LEU A 9 -17.30 -7.05 23.13
N ASN A 10 -18.10 -6.02 22.92
CA ASN A 10 -17.97 -4.71 23.58
C ASN A 10 -19.20 -4.42 24.44
N GLU A 11 -19.08 -3.46 25.36
CA GLU A 11 -20.23 -2.89 26.09
C GLU A 11 -21.23 -2.24 25.11
N ASN A 12 -22.50 -2.12 25.53
CA ASN A 12 -23.59 -1.71 24.64
C ASN A 12 -23.62 -0.20 24.34
N ASP A 13 -22.86 0.59 25.08
CA ASP A 13 -22.67 2.04 24.96
C ASP A 13 -21.28 2.42 24.42
N ALA A 14 -20.42 1.44 24.15
CA ALA A 14 -19.08 1.67 23.62
C ALA A 14 -19.13 2.35 22.23
N GLN A 15 -18.53 3.54 22.10
CA GLN A 15 -18.47 4.24 20.80
C GLN A 15 -17.48 3.61 19.82
N PHE A 16 -16.45 2.93 20.35
CA PHE A 16 -15.39 2.27 19.61
C PHE A 16 -15.11 0.87 20.17
N CYS A 17 -14.64 -0.04 19.34
CA CYS A 17 -14.27 -1.39 19.75
C CYS A 17 -12.95 -1.40 20.51
N ILE A 18 -12.90 -2.04 21.68
CA ILE A 18 -11.69 -2.13 22.51
C ILE A 18 -10.56 -2.94 21.87
N HIS A 19 -10.89 -3.89 20.98
CA HIS A 19 -9.92 -4.79 20.39
C HIS A 19 -9.32 -4.26 19.07
N CYS A 20 -10.13 -3.67 18.19
CA CYS A 20 -9.67 -3.18 16.88
C CYS A 20 -9.76 -1.66 16.67
N GLY A 21 -10.42 -0.92 17.57
CA GLY A 21 -10.66 0.52 17.43
C GLY A 21 -11.74 0.90 16.40
N GLY A 22 -12.47 -0.06 15.82
CA GLY A 22 -13.55 0.21 14.86
C GLY A 22 -14.74 0.94 15.50
N SER A 23 -15.34 1.90 14.78
CA SER A 23 -16.49 2.67 15.27
C SER A 23 -17.74 1.79 15.32
N LEU A 24 -18.39 1.75 16.48
CA LEU A 24 -19.64 1.03 16.70
C LEU A 24 -20.87 1.93 16.52
N SER A 25 -20.65 3.24 16.31
CA SER A 25 -21.70 4.26 16.20
C SER A 25 -22.27 4.38 14.77
N LYS A 26 -23.36 3.67 14.51
CA LYS A 26 -24.24 3.92 13.36
C LYS A 26 -25.23 5.05 13.70
N PHE A 27 -24.88 6.34 13.64
CA PHE A 27 -25.87 7.45 13.55
C PHE A 27 -25.26 8.84 13.25
N GLN A 28 -24.60 9.02 12.10
CA GLN A 28 -24.29 10.37 11.55
C GLN A 28 -24.70 10.52 10.08
N LYS A 29 -25.83 9.91 9.70
CA LYS A 29 -26.38 9.99 8.35
C LYS A 29 -27.54 10.99 8.26
N LEU A 30 -27.40 12.27 8.66
CA LEU A 30 -28.42 13.28 8.34
C LEU A 30 -28.02 14.77 8.53
N LYS A 31 -26.86 15.24 8.05
CA LYS A 31 -26.57 16.70 8.06
C LYS A 31 -25.88 17.26 6.82
N ILE A 32 -25.95 16.56 5.68
CA ILE A 32 -25.37 17.02 4.40
C ILE A 32 -26.45 16.99 3.31
N LEU A 33 -27.61 17.60 3.59
CA LEU A 33 -28.66 17.87 2.59
C LEU A 33 -28.97 19.37 2.48
N LEU A 34 -28.02 20.24 2.82
CA LEU A 34 -28.25 21.68 2.81
C LEU A 34 -26.93 22.45 2.61
N HIS A 35 -26.33 22.36 1.42
CA HIS A 35 -25.74 23.51 0.72
C HIS A 35 -25.16 23.11 -0.64
N ASN A 36 -25.76 23.62 -1.70
CA ASN A 36 -25.13 23.92 -2.98
C ASN A 36 -25.18 25.46 -3.08
N PRO A 37 -24.20 26.20 -3.64
CA PRO A 37 -23.91 26.08 -5.06
C PRO A 37 -22.45 26.29 -5.51
N LEU A 38 -22.18 25.71 -6.69
CA LEU A 38 -21.32 26.23 -7.77
C LEU A 38 -19.86 26.58 -7.43
N SER A 39 -18.95 25.65 -7.73
CA SER A 39 -17.53 25.97 -7.88
C SER A 39 -16.93 25.29 -9.10
N HIS A 40 -16.90 26.06 -10.18
CA HIS A 40 -15.90 26.08 -11.25
C HIS A 40 -14.80 24.99 -11.16
N LYS A 41 -14.89 23.95 -12.01
CA LYS A 41 -13.77 23.02 -12.23
C LYS A 41 -13.32 23.05 -13.69
N ARG A 42 -12.45 24.03 -13.95
CA ARG A 42 -11.34 23.95 -14.91
C ARG A 42 -10.70 22.56 -14.77
N GLY A 43 -10.50 21.86 -15.90
CA GLY A 43 -9.85 20.56 -15.97
C GLY A 43 -8.45 20.63 -15.37
N SER A 44 -8.35 20.42 -14.06
CA SER A 44 -7.11 20.39 -13.31
C SER A 44 -6.78 18.93 -13.05
N PHE A 45 -5.71 18.50 -13.73
CA PHE A 45 -5.08 17.21 -13.64
C PHE A 45 -5.00 16.74 -12.18
N ARG A 46 -5.76 15.69 -11.83
CA ARG A 46 -5.96 15.18 -10.45
C ARG A 46 -4.73 14.43 -9.90
N ILE A 47 -3.50 14.83 -10.23
CA ILE A 47 -2.33 14.12 -9.68
C ILE A 47 -1.97 14.62 -8.27
N LEU A 48 -2.15 15.92 -7.97
CA LEU A 48 -1.84 16.48 -6.65
C LEU A 48 -2.58 15.79 -5.47
N PRO A 49 -3.89 15.50 -5.52
CA PRO A 49 -4.56 14.82 -4.42
C PRO A 49 -4.19 13.33 -4.32
N PHE A 50 -3.78 12.70 -5.42
CA PHE A 50 -3.38 11.29 -5.44
C PHE A 50 -1.96 11.10 -4.92
N LEU A 51 -1.01 11.99 -5.26
CA LEU A 51 0.36 11.93 -4.72
C LEU A 51 0.38 12.19 -3.21
N HIS A 52 -0.47 13.10 -2.72
CA HIS A 52 -0.63 13.34 -1.28
C HIS A 52 -1.21 12.11 -0.56
N ALA A 53 -2.13 11.38 -1.19
CA ALA A 53 -2.65 10.12 -0.66
C ALA A 53 -1.67 8.93 -0.78
N LEU A 54 -0.74 8.97 -1.75
CA LEU A 54 0.32 7.97 -1.90
C LEU A 54 1.51 8.20 -0.96
N PHE A 55 1.80 9.46 -0.60
CA PHE A 55 2.79 9.85 0.39
C PHE A 55 2.23 9.99 1.81
N ASP A 56 0.96 9.60 2.03
CA ASP A 56 0.43 9.45 3.38
C ASP A 56 1.00 8.17 4.01
N LEU A 57 2.28 8.26 4.38
CA LEU A 57 3.03 7.27 5.15
C LEU A 57 2.62 7.31 6.63
N SER A 58 1.33 7.52 6.92
CA SER A 58 0.76 7.33 8.24
C SER A 58 0.64 5.83 8.49
N PHE A 59 1.74 5.25 8.97
CA PHE A 59 1.90 3.86 9.36
C PHE A 59 0.96 3.47 10.50
N LYS A 60 -0.31 3.20 10.19
CA LYS A 60 -1.19 2.40 11.05
C LYS A 60 -1.92 1.36 10.19
N GLN A 61 -1.54 0.11 10.39
CA GLN A 61 -2.26 -1.10 9.98
C GLN A 61 -2.16 -1.54 8.49
N ARG A 62 -1.37 -2.59 8.25
CA ARG A 62 -1.48 -3.62 7.19
C ARG A 62 -1.71 -3.12 5.76
N VAL A 63 -0.62 -2.70 5.12
CA VAL A 63 -0.60 -2.19 3.75
C VAL A 63 0.21 -3.10 2.81
N SER A 64 0.08 -4.42 2.94
CA SER A 64 1.05 -5.35 2.33
C SER A 64 0.76 -5.76 0.88
N LEU A 65 -0.48 -5.63 0.35
CA LEU A 65 -0.78 -6.16 -1.00
C LEU A 65 -1.32 -5.13 -2.01
N LYS A 66 -2.14 -4.16 -1.56
CA LYS A 66 -2.71 -3.14 -2.45
C LYS A 66 -1.67 -2.10 -2.88
N VAL A 67 -0.76 -1.73 -1.99
CA VAL A 67 0.28 -0.72 -2.27
C VAL A 67 1.36 -1.25 -3.19
N ILE A 68 1.69 -2.55 -3.15
CA ILE A 68 2.64 -3.15 -4.09
C ILE A 68 2.17 -2.99 -5.54
N LYS A 69 0.88 -3.24 -5.80
CA LYS A 69 0.29 -3.02 -7.14
C LYS A 69 0.36 -1.55 -7.55
N ALA A 70 0.10 -0.62 -6.62
CA ALA A 70 0.17 0.81 -6.89
C ALA A 70 1.60 1.27 -7.19
N ILE A 71 2.60 0.84 -6.41
CA ILE A 71 4.02 1.18 -6.61
C ILE A 71 4.54 0.60 -7.93
N TYR A 72 4.13 -0.62 -8.30
CA TYR A 72 4.52 -1.23 -9.56
C TYR A 72 3.96 -0.47 -10.78
N ILE A 73 2.69 -0.07 -10.75
CA ILE A 73 2.10 0.74 -11.83
C ILE A 73 2.81 2.11 -11.91
N LEU A 74 3.11 2.71 -10.76
CA LEU A 74 3.82 3.98 -10.68
C LEU A 74 5.26 3.87 -11.22
N SER A 75 5.95 2.76 -10.97
CA SER A 75 7.32 2.55 -11.47
C SER A 75 7.37 2.32 -12.98
N ILE A 76 6.38 1.63 -13.56
CA ILE A 76 6.27 1.51 -15.02
C ILE A 76 6.01 2.89 -15.64
N LEU A 77 5.15 3.70 -15.03
CA LEU A 77 4.85 5.04 -15.52
C LEU A 77 6.08 5.95 -15.44
N SER A 78 6.85 5.90 -14.34
CA SER A 78 8.08 6.67 -14.21
C SER A 78 9.19 6.18 -15.15
N ALA A 79 9.29 4.88 -15.40
CA ALA A 79 10.23 4.32 -16.38
C ALA A 79 9.92 4.80 -17.80
N ALA A 80 8.64 4.83 -18.19
CA ALA A 80 8.22 5.33 -19.49
C ALA A 80 8.54 6.83 -19.65
N LEU A 81 8.29 7.64 -18.60
CA LEU A 81 8.62 9.06 -18.61
C LEU A 81 10.13 9.30 -18.64
N ALA A 82 10.91 8.54 -17.87
CA ALA A 82 12.37 8.63 -17.87
C ALA A 82 12.95 8.27 -19.24
N ALA A 83 12.46 7.20 -19.88
CA ALA A 83 12.86 6.82 -21.23
C ALA A 83 12.56 7.94 -22.23
N LEU A 84 11.38 8.56 -22.15
CA LEU A 84 11.02 9.70 -23.01
C LEU A 84 11.96 10.90 -22.81
N ILE A 85 12.26 11.26 -21.55
CA ILE A 85 13.19 12.34 -21.23
C ILE A 85 14.59 12.03 -21.78
N CYS A 86 15.08 10.80 -21.63
CA CYS A 86 16.37 10.38 -22.16
C CYS A 86 16.44 10.44 -23.69
N ILE A 87 15.35 10.08 -24.39
CA ILE A 87 15.28 10.22 -25.85
C ILE A 87 15.41 11.69 -26.23
N ILE A 88 14.59 12.57 -25.62
CA ILE A 88 14.63 14.01 -25.90
C ILE A 88 16.02 14.59 -25.62
N ALA A 89 16.62 14.24 -24.47
CA ALA A 89 17.98 14.62 -24.09
C ALA A 89 19.02 14.14 -25.12
N GLY A 90 18.86 12.92 -25.64
CA GLY A 90 19.77 12.34 -26.64
C GLY A 90 19.78 13.09 -27.98
N PHE A 91 18.66 13.73 -28.34
CA PHE A 91 18.57 14.53 -29.58
C PHE A 91 19.15 15.94 -29.48
N TYR A 92 19.50 16.42 -28.27
CA TYR A 92 20.24 17.69 -28.13
C TYR A 92 21.69 17.59 -28.62
N GLY A 93 22.23 16.37 -28.71
CA GLY A 93 23.58 16.11 -29.17
C GLY A 93 23.67 15.79 -30.67
N PRO A 94 24.69 15.02 -31.09
CA PRO A 94 24.79 14.58 -32.48
C PRO A 94 23.65 13.61 -32.83
N ARG A 95 23.12 13.72 -34.06
CA ARG A 95 22.01 12.90 -34.57
C ARG A 95 22.22 11.39 -34.37
N PHE A 96 23.45 10.90 -34.49
CA PHE A 96 23.80 9.50 -34.23
C PHE A 96 23.54 9.06 -32.79
N PHE A 97 23.81 9.92 -31.80
CA PHE A 97 23.57 9.62 -30.38
C PHE A 97 22.07 9.56 -30.08
N GLY A 98 21.26 10.44 -30.66
CA GLY A 98 19.80 10.39 -30.54
C GLY A 98 19.20 9.09 -31.07
N ILE A 99 19.64 8.63 -32.25
CA ILE A 99 19.19 7.35 -32.85
C ILE A 99 19.62 6.17 -31.99
N PHE A 100 20.86 6.16 -31.49
CA PHE A 100 21.35 5.12 -30.58
C PHE A 100 20.54 5.08 -29.27
N MET A 101 20.26 6.24 -28.68
CA MET A 101 19.43 6.35 -27.49
C MET A 101 17.98 5.94 -27.74
N LEU A 102 17.42 6.17 -28.93
CA LEU A 102 16.06 5.76 -29.25
C LEU A 102 15.95 4.24 -29.45
N LEU A 103 16.91 3.63 -30.15
CA LEU A 103 16.83 2.22 -30.54
C LEU A 103 17.32 1.27 -29.45
N ILE A 104 18.38 1.64 -28.73
CA ILE A 104 19.05 0.77 -27.76
C ILE A 104 18.95 1.35 -26.35
N GLY A 105 19.24 2.65 -26.18
CA GLY A 105 19.27 3.28 -24.87
C GLY A 105 17.92 3.27 -24.15
N ALA A 106 16.85 3.72 -24.79
CA ALA A 106 15.51 3.82 -24.22
C ALA A 106 14.92 2.46 -23.82
N PRO A 107 14.92 1.41 -24.67
CA PRO A 107 14.45 0.10 -24.23
C PRO A 107 15.33 -0.50 -23.13
N LEU A 108 16.66 -0.26 -23.17
CA LEU A 108 17.57 -0.73 -22.11
C LEU A 108 17.29 -0.03 -20.78
N ILE A 109 17.15 1.30 -20.77
CA ILE A 109 16.85 2.10 -19.57
C ILE A 109 15.48 1.73 -19.02
N PHE A 110 14.46 1.64 -19.87
CA PHE A 110 13.12 1.23 -19.46
C PHE A 110 13.14 -0.14 -18.79
N LEU A 111 13.80 -1.13 -19.42
CA LEU A 111 13.92 -2.47 -18.87
C LEU A 111 14.70 -2.48 -17.55
N LEU A 112 15.80 -1.74 -17.46
CA LEU A 112 16.64 -1.68 -16.27
C LEU A 112 15.88 -1.09 -15.08
N VAL A 113 15.12 0.00 -15.29
CA VAL A 113 14.32 0.66 -14.24
C VAL A 113 13.18 -0.24 -13.78
N VAL A 114 12.48 -0.90 -14.71
CA VAL A 114 11.38 -1.84 -14.38
C VAL A 114 11.91 -3.05 -13.63
N LEU A 115 13.03 -3.63 -14.08
CA LEU A 115 13.66 -4.78 -13.45
C LEU A 115 14.19 -4.43 -12.05
N TYR A 116 14.88 -3.29 -11.90
CA TYR A 116 15.32 -2.81 -10.60
C TYR A 116 14.15 -2.63 -9.64
N SER A 117 13.07 -2.00 -10.10
CA SER A 117 11.86 -1.83 -9.30
C SER A 117 11.23 -3.16 -8.89
N ARG A 118 11.24 -4.17 -9.78
CA ARG A 118 10.76 -5.52 -9.48
C ARG A 118 11.59 -6.18 -8.38
N VAL A 119 12.90 -6.16 -8.50
CA VAL A 119 13.82 -6.71 -7.47
C VAL A 119 13.61 -6.02 -6.13
N LEU A 120 13.44 -4.69 -6.14
CA LEU A 120 13.19 -3.93 -4.93
C LEU A 120 11.85 -4.30 -4.29
N LEU A 121 10.78 -4.47 -5.07
CA LEU A 121 9.49 -4.94 -4.58
C LEU A 121 9.57 -6.36 -4.00
N GLU A 122 10.29 -7.27 -4.67
CA GLU A 122 10.53 -8.63 -4.18
C GLU A 122 11.33 -8.61 -2.86
N ALA A 123 12.36 -7.77 -2.75
CA ALA A 123 13.14 -7.60 -1.52
C ALA A 123 12.31 -7.01 -0.37
N VAL A 124 11.41 -6.07 -0.66
CA VAL A 124 10.48 -5.49 0.32
C VAL A 124 9.48 -6.55 0.80
N LEU A 125 8.90 -7.32 -0.11
CA LEU A 125 8.00 -8.45 0.20
C LEU A 125 8.68 -9.49 1.10
N PHE A 126 9.92 -9.86 0.77
CA PHE A 126 10.69 -10.84 1.54
C PHE A 126 10.90 -10.39 2.99
N LYS A 127 11.20 -9.11 3.21
CA LYS A 127 11.33 -8.55 4.57
C LYS A 127 10.02 -8.60 5.34
N PHE A 128 8.89 -8.31 4.69
CA PHE A 128 7.58 -8.45 5.32
C PHE A 128 7.24 -9.90 5.66
N GLN A 129 7.55 -10.85 4.76
CA GLN A 129 7.29 -12.26 4.99
C GLN A 129 8.09 -12.84 6.18
N THR A 130 9.29 -12.33 6.42
CA THR A 130 10.13 -12.76 7.56
C THR A 130 9.70 -12.12 8.88
N ALA A 131 9.01 -10.97 8.82
CA ALA A 131 8.55 -10.22 9.98
C ALA A 131 7.18 -10.68 10.53
N ASP A 132 6.49 -11.58 9.84
CA ASP A 132 5.39 -12.37 10.39
C ASP A 132 5.99 -13.68 10.94
N PRO A 133 6.53 -13.72 12.18
CA PRO A 133 6.79 -14.99 12.84
C PRO A 133 5.45 -15.74 12.89
N LYS A 134 5.44 -16.98 12.37
CA LYS A 134 4.38 -17.93 12.73
C LYS A 134 4.23 -17.88 14.26
N PRO A 135 3.01 -17.85 14.82
CA PRO A 135 2.87 -18.21 16.23
C PRO A 135 3.47 -19.61 16.34
N GLU A 136 4.69 -19.68 16.86
CA GLU A 136 5.30 -20.93 17.23
C GLU A 136 4.29 -21.58 18.14
N THR A 137 3.81 -22.73 17.67
CA THR A 137 2.89 -23.60 18.36
C THR A 137 3.36 -23.68 19.80
N GLU A 138 2.55 -23.07 20.66
CA GLU A 138 2.22 -23.52 22.01
C GLU A 138 3.12 -24.68 22.43
N LYS A 139 4.13 -24.39 23.27
CA LYS A 139 4.74 -25.42 24.09
C LYS A 139 3.59 -26.11 24.80
N GLN A 140 3.32 -27.32 24.34
CA GLN A 140 2.36 -28.26 24.89
C GLN A 140 2.51 -28.29 26.42
N PRO A 141 1.44 -28.10 27.19
CA PRO A 141 1.50 -28.26 28.63
C PRO A 141 1.97 -29.69 28.92
N ASP A 142 2.99 -29.76 29.76
CA ASP A 142 3.49 -30.95 30.40
C ASP A 142 2.32 -31.76 30.97
N LEU A 143 1.94 -32.83 30.27
CA LEU A 143 0.89 -33.77 30.65
C LEU A 143 1.56 -35.09 31.03
N THR A 144 2.31 -35.08 32.12
CA THR A 144 2.73 -36.24 32.92
C THR A 144 3.44 -35.59 34.13
N ASP A 145 2.87 -35.44 35.32
CA ASP A 145 2.74 -36.49 36.32
C ASP A 145 2.17 -35.90 37.63
N GLU A 146 0.86 -35.69 37.77
CA GLU A 146 0.29 -35.42 39.12
C GLU A 146 -1.22 -35.70 39.22
N ILE A 147 -1.68 -36.84 38.69
CA ILE A 147 -2.99 -37.38 39.09
C ILE A 147 -2.78 -38.27 40.32
N LYS A 148 -2.73 -37.62 41.48
CA LYS A 148 -2.81 -38.29 42.79
C LYS A 148 -4.27 -38.68 43.05
N TRP A 149 -4.68 -39.87 42.59
CA TRP A 149 -5.89 -40.52 43.12
C TRP A 149 -5.57 -41.06 44.52
N ASN A 150 -5.94 -40.32 45.56
CA ASN A 150 -5.94 -40.86 46.92
C ASN A 150 -7.34 -41.38 47.24
N VAL A 151 -7.43 -42.71 47.30
CA VAL A 151 -8.47 -43.48 48.00
C VAL A 151 -8.31 -43.27 49.51
#